data_AF-A0A432QCR3-F1
#
_entry.id   AF-A0A432QCR3-F1
#
_cell.length_a   1.000
_cell.length_b   1.000
_cell.length_c   1.000
_cell.angle_alpha   90.00
_cell.angle_beta   90.00
_cell.angle_gamma   90.00
#
_symmetry.space_group_name_H-M   'P 1'
#
loop_
_entity.id
_entity.type
_entity.pdbx_description
1 polymer ?
#
loop_
_entity_poly.entity_id
_entity_poly.type
_entity_poly.pdbx_seq_one_letter_code
_entity_poly.pdbx_strand_id
1 'polypeptide(L)'
;MTKHTIEFLPDNITVTVDKGENLLSAAAEAGVYIHAYCGGDGVCGKCKVVVDEGEVHSSKSNLKQEDWDKGFRLACLSTVESDLKVTIPEMTTKSGKALKRKPKTTRTISAKSLDTLIGTWEVDPPVSKIYLELDPPTMEDNISDMQRVMRGIKLVMPGDSREPSYDHPELIKHLPRVLRESDWKITLLLLRGKNKGETFRIIDVEAGNTTKRLYGLAVDIGTTTCSGVLVDLNTGKIIAEASGYNGQISFGEDVISRIIYAARPGGLKALQDKVIETINTIIDDICRKMIISPSDISYIMAAGNTVMSHLLLGLDPKYIRESPYVPSVSQFPLTKAAGLGIHAHPSMRLFLYPCIASYVGGDIVAGVHACQMAKSEEVSLFIDIGTNG
;
A
#
# COMPACT_ATOMS: atom_id res chain seq x y z
N MET A 1 21.53 -11.24 23.26
CA MET A 1 21.99 -9.87 22.98
C MET A 1 21.42 -8.98 24.07
N THR A 2 22.19 -8.02 24.58
CA THR A 2 21.70 -7.07 25.58
C THR A 2 20.71 -6.13 24.89
N LYS A 3 19.51 -5.98 25.45
CA LYS A 3 18.47 -5.09 24.91
C LYS A 3 18.42 -3.81 25.72
N HIS A 4 18.11 -2.71 25.04
CA HIS A 4 17.96 -1.38 25.61
C HIS A 4 16.63 -0.76 25.20
N THR A 5 16.07 0.05 26.10
CA THR A 5 14.83 0.78 25.86
C THR A 5 15.15 2.23 25.50
N ILE A 6 14.51 2.73 24.45
CA ILE A 6 14.64 4.11 24.00
C ILE A 6 13.28 4.78 24.13
N GLU A 7 13.23 5.89 24.86
CA GLU A 7 12.07 6.77 24.95
C GLU A 7 12.29 8.02 24.07
N PHE A 8 11.41 8.24 23.10
CA PHE A 8 11.43 9.38 22.20
C PHE A 8 10.42 10.46 22.63
N LEU A 9 10.94 11.67 22.85
CA LEU A 9 10.18 12.85 23.24
C LEU A 9 9.90 13.80 22.07
N PRO A 10 8.87 14.66 22.17
CA PRO A 10 7.84 14.75 23.21
C PRO A 10 6.68 13.74 23.13
N ASP A 11 6.65 12.84 22.14
CA ASP A 11 5.48 11.96 21.92
C ASP A 11 5.40 10.77 22.91
N ASN A 12 6.40 10.61 23.80
CA ASN A 12 6.55 9.51 24.77
C ASN A 12 6.43 8.12 24.12
N ILE A 13 7.02 7.98 22.93
CA ILE A 13 7.04 6.70 22.21
C ILE A 13 8.24 5.90 22.69
N THR A 14 8.03 4.64 23.05
CA THR A 14 9.09 3.75 23.51
C THR A 14 9.32 2.60 22.53
N VAL A 15 10.58 2.21 22.36
CA VAL A 15 10.97 1.04 21.57
C VAL A 15 12.10 0.28 22.27
N THR A 16 12.12 -1.03 22.11
CA THR A 16 13.20 -1.88 22.64
C THR A 16 14.04 -2.39 21.49
N VAL A 17 15.34 -2.08 21.51
CA VAL A 17 16.29 -2.46 20.46
C VAL A 17 17.49 -3.22 21.03
N ASP A 18 18.24 -3.89 20.16
CA ASP A 18 19.48 -4.54 20.56
C ASP A 18 20.61 -3.51 20.74
N LYS A 19 21.56 -3.81 21.64
CA LYS A 19 22.77 -3.01 21.83
C LYS A 19 23.54 -2.88 20.50
N GLY A 20 23.92 -1.64 20.16
CA GLY A 20 24.62 -1.30 18.92
C GLY A 20 23.69 -0.92 17.77
N GLU A 21 22.37 -1.02 17.93
CA GLU A 21 21.41 -0.61 16.90
C GLU A 21 21.55 0.88 16.57
N ASN A 22 21.29 1.23 15.30
CA ASN A 22 21.37 2.61 14.85
C ASN A 22 20.17 3.42 15.36
N LEU A 23 20.41 4.59 15.94
CA LEU A 23 19.38 5.41 16.55
C LEU A 23 18.34 5.93 15.52
N LEU A 24 18.75 6.18 14.27
CA LEU A 24 17.80 6.54 13.20
C LEU A 24 16.89 5.37 12.83
N SER A 25 17.44 4.16 12.71
CA SER A 25 16.66 2.94 12.44
C SER A 25 15.68 2.65 13.57
N ALA A 26 16.14 2.73 14.82
CA ALA A 26 15.32 2.54 16.01
C ALA A 26 14.15 3.54 16.08
N ALA A 27 14.39 4.82 15.75
CA ALA A 27 13.34 5.82 15.65
C ALA A 27 12.34 5.48 14.55
N ALA A 28 12.81 5.07 13.37
CA ALA A 28 11.93 4.69 12.26
C ALA A 28 11.05 3.47 12.62
N GLU A 29 11.60 2.46 13.29
CA GLU A 29 10.86 1.29 13.79
C GLU A 29 9.79 1.70 14.82
N ALA A 30 10.10 2.65 15.69
CA ALA A 30 9.17 3.23 16.65
C ALA A 30 8.10 4.13 16.00
N GLY A 31 8.15 4.38 14.69
CA GLY A 31 7.27 5.33 14.01
C GLY A 31 7.57 6.80 14.35
N VAL A 32 8.78 7.07 14.83
CA VAL A 32 9.26 8.38 15.25
C VAL A 32 10.09 9.00 14.13
N TYR A 33 9.71 10.21 13.70
CA TYR A 33 10.32 10.85 12.55
C TYR A 33 11.51 11.75 12.92
N ILE A 34 12.66 11.50 12.27
CA ILE A 34 13.88 12.30 12.34
C ILE A 34 14.32 12.61 10.91
N HIS A 35 14.60 13.89 10.60
CA HIS A 35 15.00 14.33 9.27
C HIS A 35 16.41 13.83 8.86
N ALA A 36 16.48 12.83 8.00
CA ALA A 36 17.70 12.20 7.49
C ALA A 36 17.84 12.29 5.97
N TYR A 37 17.92 13.52 5.43
CA TYR A 37 17.91 13.80 3.98
C TYR A 37 18.93 13.03 3.13
N CYS A 38 20.01 12.52 3.72
CA CYS A 38 21.01 11.71 3.03
C CYS A 38 20.84 10.20 3.26
N GLY A 39 19.66 9.74 3.68
CA GLY A 39 19.40 8.31 3.93
C GLY A 39 20.27 7.68 5.02
N GLY A 40 20.85 8.50 5.90
CA GLY A 40 21.70 8.00 6.99
C GLY A 40 23.21 7.95 6.70
N ASP A 41 23.67 8.34 5.51
CA ASP A 41 25.10 8.29 5.13
C ASP A 41 26.01 9.30 5.88
N GLY A 42 25.48 10.07 6.83
CA GLY A 42 26.27 10.97 7.67
C GLY A 42 26.78 12.24 6.97
N VAL A 43 26.37 12.50 5.73
CA VAL A 43 26.90 13.61 4.90
C VAL A 43 26.09 14.91 5.00
N CYS A 44 24.82 14.89 5.43
CA CYS A 44 24.00 16.12 5.45
C CYS A 44 24.04 16.89 6.77
N GLY A 45 24.33 16.24 7.90
CA GLY A 45 24.35 16.86 9.23
C GLY A 45 22.97 17.29 9.78
N LYS A 46 21.87 16.79 9.21
CA LYS A 46 20.50 17.24 9.52
C LYS A 46 19.70 16.29 10.43
N CYS A 47 20.15 15.06 10.63
CA CYS A 47 19.52 14.03 11.49
C CYS A 47 19.70 14.31 12.99
N LYS A 48 19.48 15.56 13.42
CA LYS A 48 19.82 16.04 14.76
C LYS A 48 18.83 15.55 15.81
N VAL A 49 19.37 15.04 16.90
CA VAL A 49 18.63 14.65 18.12
C VAL A 49 19.39 15.13 19.35
N VAL A 50 18.70 15.26 20.47
CA VAL A 50 19.30 15.53 21.78
C VAL A 50 19.16 14.26 22.60
N VAL A 51 20.27 13.78 23.16
CA VAL A 51 20.27 12.64 24.09
C VAL A 51 20.20 13.23 25.50
N ASP A 52 19.04 13.13 26.13
CA ASP A 52 18.76 13.69 27.46
C ASP A 52 19.28 12.76 28.57
N GLU A 53 19.12 11.45 28.39
CA GLU A 53 19.57 10.42 29.32
C GLU A 53 20.18 9.24 28.55
N GLY A 54 21.22 8.61 29.12
CA GLY A 54 21.90 7.45 28.56
C GLY A 54 23.10 7.75 27.67
N GLU A 55 23.69 6.69 27.09
CA GLU A 55 24.90 6.76 26.29
C GLU A 55 24.69 6.24 24.87
N VAL A 56 25.18 7.02 23.90
CA VAL A 56 25.29 6.62 22.50
C VAL A 56 26.74 6.71 22.05
N HIS A 57 27.17 5.75 21.24
CA HIS A 57 28.40 5.92 20.48
C HIS A 57 28.08 6.70 19.20
N SER A 58 28.60 7.94 19.10
CA SER A 58 28.23 8.89 18.05
C SER A 58 29.44 9.54 17.40
N SER A 59 29.33 9.86 16.10
CA SER A 59 30.33 10.64 15.36
C SER A 59 29.83 12.03 14.99
N LYS A 60 30.70 13.04 15.12
CA LYS A 60 30.38 14.44 14.85
C LYS A 60 30.10 14.71 13.36
N SER A 61 30.91 14.14 12.45
CA SER A 61 30.84 14.38 10.99
C SER A 61 30.54 15.86 10.66
N ASN A 62 29.51 16.13 9.85
CA ASN A 62 29.06 17.46 9.44
C ASN A 62 28.21 18.22 10.48
N LEU A 63 28.22 17.82 11.75
CA LEU A 63 27.60 18.58 12.84
C LEU A 63 28.51 19.73 13.29
N LYS A 64 27.94 20.93 13.45
CA LYS A 64 28.67 22.10 13.97
C LYS A 64 29.14 21.85 15.41
N GLN A 65 30.31 22.37 15.78
CA GLN A 65 30.85 22.23 17.15
C GLN A 65 29.88 22.77 18.21
N GLU A 66 29.28 23.94 17.96
CA GLU A 66 28.30 24.55 18.87
C GLU A 66 27.09 23.64 19.15
N ASP A 67 26.63 22.89 18.15
CA ASP A 67 25.51 21.97 18.31
C ASP A 67 25.96 20.72 19.09
N TRP A 68 27.17 20.22 18.80
CA TRP A 68 27.74 19.09 19.53
C TRP A 68 27.88 19.38 21.04
N ASP A 69 28.34 20.58 21.37
CA ASP A 69 28.53 21.04 22.76
C ASP A 69 27.20 21.27 23.48
N LYS A 70 26.13 21.58 22.75
CA LYS A 70 24.75 21.68 23.27
C LYS A 70 24.06 20.32 23.44
N GLY A 71 24.79 19.20 23.27
CA GLY A 71 24.25 17.85 23.42
C GLY A 71 23.56 17.29 22.18
N PHE A 72 23.62 17.97 21.03
CA PHE A 72 23.08 17.40 19.80
C PHE A 72 23.98 16.29 19.28
N ARG A 73 23.35 15.24 18.78
CA ARG A 73 23.98 14.13 18.07
C ARG A 73 23.29 13.89 16.74
N LEU A 74 23.98 13.25 15.82
CA LEU A 74 23.41 12.82 14.55
C LEU A 74 22.86 11.40 14.73
N ALA A 75 21.53 11.23 14.74
CA ALA A 75 20.87 9.93 14.92
C ALA A 75 21.42 8.87 13.95
N CYS A 76 21.65 9.27 12.70
CA CYS A 76 22.19 8.43 11.65
C CYS A 76 23.62 7.91 11.91
N LEU A 77 24.40 8.60 12.74
CA LEU A 77 25.75 8.21 13.14
C LEU A 77 25.84 7.85 14.61
N SER A 78 24.71 7.56 15.26
CA SER A 78 24.64 7.22 16.68
C SER A 78 24.16 5.79 16.87
N THR A 79 24.85 5.03 17.70
CA THR A 79 24.54 3.64 18.05
C THR A 79 24.25 3.52 19.54
N VAL A 80 23.31 2.66 19.89
CA VAL A 80 22.70 2.58 21.23
C VAL A 80 23.57 1.74 22.17
N GLU A 81 24.05 2.31 23.28
CA GLU A 81 24.92 1.60 24.25
C GLU A 81 24.24 1.34 25.60
N SER A 82 23.20 2.10 25.95
CA SER A 82 22.39 1.94 27.16
C SER A 82 20.92 2.24 26.88
N ASP A 83 20.07 2.17 27.91
CA ASP A 83 18.72 2.77 27.83
C ASP A 83 18.86 4.27 27.58
N LEU A 84 17.98 4.82 26.73
CA LEU A 84 18.08 6.19 26.23
C LEU A 84 16.78 6.96 26.43
N LYS A 85 16.93 8.26 26.65
CA LYS A 85 15.86 9.24 26.48
C LYS A 85 16.31 10.28 25.47
N VAL A 86 15.55 10.39 24.38
CA VAL A 86 15.96 11.17 23.21
C VAL A 86 14.89 12.19 22.86
N THR A 87 15.23 13.46 22.98
CA THR A 87 14.41 14.56 22.49
C THR A 87 14.70 14.82 21.02
N ILE A 88 13.64 14.75 20.22
CA ILE A 88 13.70 15.16 18.82
C ILE A 88 13.35 16.64 18.72
N PRO A 89 14.25 17.49 18.23
CA PRO A 89 14.02 18.94 18.15
C PRO A 89 12.83 19.25 17.24
N GLU A 90 11.93 20.14 17.67
CA GLU A 90 10.89 20.66 16.80
C GLU A 90 11.51 21.54 15.71
N MET A 91 11.30 21.20 14.43
CA MET A 91 11.65 22.12 13.36
C MET A 91 10.64 23.26 13.33
N THR A 92 11.12 24.48 13.59
CA THR A 92 10.34 25.71 13.48
C THR A 92 10.48 26.29 12.08
N THR A 93 9.35 26.67 11.47
CA THR A 93 9.35 27.48 10.24
C THR A 93 9.95 28.86 10.53
N LYS A 94 10.37 29.61 9.50
CA LYS A 94 10.80 31.02 9.62
C LYS A 94 9.78 31.93 10.33
N SER A 95 8.54 31.47 10.48
CA SER A 95 7.43 32.15 11.17
C SER A 95 7.26 31.71 12.63
N GLY A 96 8.19 30.93 13.20
CA GLY A 96 8.16 30.48 14.60
C GLY A 96 7.12 29.40 14.92
N LYS A 97 6.45 28.82 13.91
CA LYS A 97 5.50 27.72 14.12
C LYS A 97 6.21 26.38 13.99
N ALA A 98 6.02 25.51 14.99
CA ALA A 98 6.45 24.12 14.98
C ALA A 98 5.78 23.35 13.83
N LEU A 99 6.56 22.62 13.05
CA LEU A 99 6.05 21.67 12.07
C LEU A 99 5.36 20.51 12.80
N LYS A 100 4.08 20.28 12.52
CA LYS A 100 3.32 19.20 13.17
C LYS A 100 3.84 17.84 12.71
N ARG A 101 4.16 16.97 13.66
CA ARG A 101 4.74 15.64 13.43
C ARG A 101 3.81 14.66 12.72
N LYS A 102 2.53 14.64 13.07
CA LYS A 102 1.52 13.86 12.35
C LYS A 102 1.01 14.68 11.16
N PRO A 103 1.09 14.18 9.91
CA PRO A 103 0.24 14.71 8.87
C PRO A 103 -1.21 14.52 9.36
N LYS A 104 -1.91 15.62 9.65
CA LYS A 104 -3.36 15.55 9.73
C LYS A 104 -3.81 15.09 8.35
N THR A 105 -4.59 14.02 8.30
CA THR A 105 -5.33 13.59 7.11
C THR A 105 -5.84 14.83 6.40
N THR A 106 -5.50 14.88 5.12
CA THR A 106 -5.73 15.96 4.15
C THR A 106 -7.05 16.65 4.42
N ARG A 107 -6.99 17.82 5.07
CA ARG A 107 -8.15 18.68 5.16
C ARG A 107 -8.35 19.27 3.77
N THR A 108 -9.35 18.77 3.04
CA THR A 108 -9.73 19.28 1.71
C THR A 108 -9.97 20.79 1.83
N ILE A 109 -9.08 21.59 1.24
CA ILE A 109 -9.10 23.06 1.38
C ILE A 109 -10.37 23.64 0.70
N SER A 110 -10.98 22.92 -0.24
CA SER A 110 -12.37 23.13 -0.64
C SER A 110 -13.04 21.85 -1.13
N ALA A 111 -13.81 21.17 -0.27
CA ALA A 111 -14.60 19.99 -0.66
C ALA A 111 -15.55 20.27 -1.84
N LYS A 112 -16.09 21.49 -1.95
CA LYS A 112 -17.00 21.89 -3.03
C LYS A 112 -16.37 21.81 -4.44
N SER A 113 -15.07 21.99 -4.59
CA SER A 113 -14.42 21.87 -5.91
C SER A 113 -14.13 20.42 -6.29
N LEU A 114 -13.83 19.57 -5.30
CA LEU A 114 -13.43 18.18 -5.56
C LEU A 114 -14.59 17.36 -6.10
N ASP A 115 -15.79 17.45 -5.50
CA ASP A 115 -16.98 16.74 -5.98
C ASP A 115 -17.36 17.17 -7.41
N THR A 116 -17.17 18.46 -7.71
CA THR A 116 -17.42 19.04 -9.04
C THR A 116 -16.39 18.55 -10.07
N LEU A 117 -15.12 18.42 -9.69
CA LEU A 117 -14.03 17.92 -10.55
C LEU A 117 -14.12 16.41 -10.79
N ILE A 118 -14.45 15.66 -9.75
CA ILE A 118 -14.55 14.20 -9.79
C ILE A 118 -15.82 13.80 -10.54
N GLY A 119 -16.92 14.57 -10.44
CA GLY A 119 -18.17 14.29 -11.13
C GLY A 119 -18.87 13.02 -10.59
N THR A 120 -19.92 12.57 -11.29
CA THR A 120 -20.63 11.33 -10.94
C THR A 120 -20.10 10.15 -11.73
N TRP A 121 -19.80 9.06 -11.04
CA TRP A 121 -19.32 7.82 -11.64
C TRP A 121 -20.41 6.74 -11.57
N GLU A 122 -20.54 5.97 -12.64
CA GLU A 122 -21.32 4.73 -12.60
C GLU A 122 -20.51 3.66 -11.85
N VAL A 123 -21.17 2.98 -10.90
CA VAL A 123 -20.53 1.94 -10.10
C VAL A 123 -20.43 0.67 -10.94
N ASP A 124 -19.26 0.50 -11.56
CA ASP A 124 -18.97 -0.66 -12.41
C ASP A 124 -17.64 -1.32 -12.02
N PRO A 125 -17.59 -2.03 -10.87
CA PRO A 125 -16.35 -2.57 -10.33
C PRO A 125 -15.78 -3.71 -11.21
N PRO A 126 -14.44 -3.91 -11.20
CA PRO A 126 -13.79 -4.99 -11.95
C PRO A 126 -14.12 -6.38 -11.40
N VAL A 127 -14.61 -6.46 -10.17
CA VAL A 127 -15.01 -7.71 -9.51
C VAL A 127 -16.48 -7.63 -9.12
N SER A 128 -17.21 -8.73 -9.30
CA SER A 128 -18.60 -8.87 -8.87
C SER A 128 -18.85 -10.20 -8.14
N LYS A 129 -19.93 -10.27 -7.37
CA LYS A 129 -20.42 -11.49 -6.73
C LYS A 129 -21.75 -11.92 -7.35
N ILE A 130 -21.93 -13.22 -7.56
CA ILE A 130 -23.24 -13.80 -7.91
C ILE A 130 -23.58 -14.94 -6.96
N TYR A 131 -24.80 -14.93 -6.43
CA TYR A 131 -25.31 -16.02 -5.59
C TYR A 131 -26.01 -17.06 -6.47
N LEU A 132 -25.72 -18.34 -6.22
CA LEU A 132 -26.29 -19.48 -6.92
C LEU A 132 -26.88 -20.47 -5.92
N GLU A 133 -28.07 -20.97 -6.25
CA GLU A 133 -28.65 -22.16 -5.66
C GLU A 133 -28.60 -23.26 -6.71
N LEU A 134 -27.84 -24.31 -6.45
CA LEU A 134 -27.60 -25.40 -7.40
C LEU A 134 -28.37 -26.64 -6.97
N ASP A 135 -28.83 -27.43 -7.96
CA ASP A 135 -29.46 -28.71 -7.68
C ASP A 135 -28.40 -29.73 -7.23
N PRO A 136 -28.59 -30.48 -6.14
CA PRO A 136 -27.69 -31.56 -5.74
C PRO A 136 -27.61 -32.66 -6.84
N PRO A 137 -26.50 -33.42 -6.92
CA PRO A 137 -26.35 -34.50 -7.89
C PRO A 137 -27.33 -35.63 -7.60
N THR A 138 -27.89 -36.21 -8.67
CA THR A 138 -28.70 -37.42 -8.62
C THR A 138 -28.08 -38.51 -9.50
N MET A 139 -28.67 -39.71 -9.53
CA MET A 139 -28.24 -40.77 -10.44
C MET A 139 -28.45 -40.39 -11.91
N GLU A 140 -29.47 -39.58 -12.18
CA GLU A 140 -29.84 -39.07 -13.51
C GLU A 140 -29.07 -37.79 -13.88
N ASP A 141 -28.60 -37.00 -12.90
CA ASP A 141 -27.82 -35.78 -13.09
C ASP A 141 -26.50 -35.81 -12.30
N ASN A 142 -25.54 -36.55 -12.85
CA ASN A 142 -24.20 -36.78 -12.28
C ASN A 142 -23.08 -35.97 -12.94
N ILE A 143 -23.41 -34.82 -13.55
CA ILE A 143 -22.43 -33.91 -14.16
C ILE A 143 -21.39 -33.43 -13.13
N SER A 144 -20.23 -33.00 -13.63
CA SER A 144 -19.16 -32.48 -12.77
C SER A 144 -19.59 -31.22 -12.01
N ASP A 145 -18.99 -31.01 -10.84
CA ASP A 145 -19.26 -29.84 -9.98
C ASP A 145 -19.06 -28.51 -10.73
N MET A 146 -18.01 -28.40 -11.56
CA MET A 146 -17.80 -27.20 -12.38
C MET A 146 -18.88 -27.03 -13.45
N GLN A 147 -19.31 -28.10 -14.14
CA GLN A 147 -20.41 -28.01 -15.11
C GLN A 147 -21.73 -27.60 -14.44
N ARG A 148 -21.97 -28.06 -13.21
CA ARG A 148 -23.14 -27.68 -12.40
C ARG A 148 -23.10 -26.19 -12.05
N VAL A 149 -21.94 -25.68 -11.66
CA VAL A 149 -21.72 -24.23 -11.46
C VAL A 149 -21.98 -23.46 -12.76
N MET A 150 -21.43 -23.91 -13.90
CA MET A 150 -21.67 -23.27 -15.21
C MET A 150 -23.17 -23.23 -15.59
N ARG A 151 -23.92 -24.31 -15.32
CA ARG A 151 -25.38 -24.34 -15.51
C ARG A 151 -26.07 -23.29 -14.63
N GLY A 152 -25.66 -23.17 -13.36
CA GLY A 152 -26.15 -22.14 -12.45
C GLY A 152 -25.89 -20.72 -12.97
N ILE A 153 -24.67 -20.44 -13.45
CA ILE A 153 -24.32 -19.14 -14.05
C ILE A 153 -25.22 -18.81 -15.23
N LYS A 154 -25.44 -19.77 -16.16
CA LYS A 154 -26.28 -19.57 -17.34
C LYS A 154 -27.73 -19.21 -16.99
N LEU A 155 -28.26 -19.72 -15.87
CA LEU A 155 -29.62 -19.40 -15.41
C LEU A 155 -29.74 -17.96 -14.88
N VAL A 156 -28.74 -17.48 -14.13
CA VAL A 156 -28.79 -16.13 -13.53
C VAL A 156 -28.25 -15.03 -14.45
N MET A 157 -27.45 -15.39 -15.47
CA MET A 157 -26.86 -14.48 -16.44
C MET A 157 -27.10 -14.95 -17.89
N PRO A 158 -28.36 -15.00 -18.37
CA PRO A 158 -28.70 -15.58 -19.67
C PRO A 158 -28.18 -14.80 -20.89
N GLY A 159 -27.71 -13.56 -20.70
CA GLY A 159 -27.23 -12.68 -21.76
C GLY A 159 -25.73 -12.80 -22.09
N ASP A 160 -24.93 -13.49 -21.28
CA ASP A 160 -23.51 -13.71 -21.57
C ASP A 160 -23.32 -15.12 -22.15
N SER A 161 -23.27 -15.20 -23.47
CA SER A 161 -23.21 -16.47 -24.22
C SER A 161 -21.83 -17.15 -24.19
N ARG A 162 -20.86 -16.58 -23.46
CA ARG A 162 -19.51 -17.10 -23.39
C ARG A 162 -19.27 -17.79 -22.06
N GLU A 163 -18.78 -19.01 -22.10
CA GLU A 163 -18.48 -19.77 -20.89
C GLU A 163 -17.34 -19.08 -20.12
N PRO A 164 -17.55 -18.72 -18.83
CA PRO A 164 -16.49 -18.09 -18.06
C PRO A 164 -15.33 -19.08 -17.91
N SER A 165 -14.10 -18.55 -17.92
CA SER A 165 -12.94 -19.35 -17.55
C SER A 165 -12.80 -19.37 -16.03
N TYR A 166 -12.10 -20.34 -15.47
CA TYR A 166 -11.68 -20.30 -14.07
C TYR A 166 -10.19 -19.95 -14.00
N ASP A 167 -9.80 -19.21 -12.98
CA ASP A 167 -8.50 -18.53 -12.96
C ASP A 167 -7.32 -19.45 -12.65
N HIS A 168 -7.49 -20.40 -11.71
CA HIS A 168 -6.39 -21.21 -11.21
C HIS A 168 -6.88 -22.58 -10.70
N PRO A 169 -6.04 -23.62 -10.76
CA PRO A 169 -6.36 -24.94 -10.19
C PRO A 169 -6.76 -24.95 -8.70
N GLU A 170 -6.37 -23.95 -7.91
CA GLU A 170 -6.71 -23.92 -6.47
C GLU A 170 -8.22 -23.93 -6.25
N LEU A 171 -8.98 -23.17 -7.05
CA LEU A 171 -10.44 -23.13 -6.99
C LEU A 171 -11.06 -24.53 -7.09
N ILE A 172 -10.56 -25.33 -8.04
CA ILE A 172 -11.07 -26.68 -8.32
C ILE A 172 -10.81 -27.61 -7.13
N LYS A 173 -9.71 -27.41 -6.39
CA LYS A 173 -9.36 -28.28 -5.26
C LYS A 173 -10.37 -28.20 -4.11
N HIS A 174 -10.96 -27.02 -3.86
CA HIS A 174 -11.91 -26.84 -2.77
C HIS A 174 -13.37 -26.74 -3.21
N LEU A 175 -13.65 -26.51 -4.50
CA LEU A 175 -15.01 -26.40 -5.03
C LEU A 175 -15.95 -27.56 -4.61
N PRO A 176 -15.56 -28.85 -4.72
CA PRO A 176 -16.45 -29.96 -4.35
C PRO A 176 -16.88 -29.93 -2.88
N ARG A 177 -15.96 -29.52 -2.01
CA ARG A 177 -16.19 -29.43 -0.57
C ARG A 177 -17.15 -28.29 -0.26
N VAL A 178 -16.87 -27.09 -0.79
CA VAL A 178 -17.68 -25.89 -0.56
C VAL A 178 -19.14 -26.13 -0.97
N LEU A 179 -19.35 -26.70 -2.17
CA LEU A 179 -20.70 -27.00 -2.69
C LEU A 179 -21.52 -27.90 -1.75
N ARG A 180 -20.89 -28.94 -1.20
CA ARG A 180 -21.57 -29.93 -0.34
C ARG A 180 -21.78 -29.40 1.06
N GLU A 181 -20.79 -28.73 1.65
CA GLU A 181 -20.89 -28.15 3.00
C GLU A 181 -21.87 -26.99 3.07
N SER A 182 -22.13 -26.31 1.95
CA SER A 182 -23.05 -25.17 1.89
C SER A 182 -24.45 -25.50 1.38
N ASP A 183 -24.83 -26.78 1.35
CA ASP A 183 -26.15 -27.22 0.84
C ASP A 183 -26.44 -26.67 -0.57
N TRP A 184 -25.40 -26.69 -1.43
CA TRP A 184 -25.45 -26.23 -2.83
C TRP A 184 -25.81 -24.76 -3.01
N LYS A 185 -25.74 -23.97 -1.93
CA LYS A 185 -25.92 -22.51 -1.92
C LYS A 185 -24.56 -21.86 -1.82
N ILE A 186 -24.12 -21.21 -2.89
CA ILE A 186 -22.77 -20.63 -2.98
C ILE A 186 -22.81 -19.21 -3.54
N THR A 187 -21.76 -18.46 -3.29
CA THR A 187 -21.50 -17.19 -3.97
C THR A 187 -20.22 -17.31 -4.79
N LEU A 188 -20.27 -16.99 -6.07
CA LEU A 188 -19.09 -16.91 -6.93
C LEU A 188 -18.52 -15.52 -6.92
N LEU A 189 -17.19 -15.45 -6.92
CA LEU A 189 -16.42 -14.23 -7.12
C LEU A 189 -15.92 -14.19 -8.57
N LEU A 190 -16.34 -13.17 -9.32
CA LEU A 190 -16.09 -13.03 -10.74
C LEU A 190 -15.21 -11.81 -11.03
N LEU A 191 -14.14 -12.00 -11.80
CA LEU A 191 -13.30 -10.93 -12.31
C LEU A 191 -13.65 -10.65 -13.77
N ARG A 192 -13.92 -9.38 -14.09
CA ARG A 192 -14.18 -8.92 -15.45
C ARG A 192 -12.92 -8.98 -16.31
N GLY A 193 -13.11 -9.29 -17.59
CA GLY A 193 -12.06 -9.14 -18.59
C GLY A 193 -11.67 -7.67 -18.79
N LYS A 194 -10.44 -7.44 -19.28
CA LYS A 194 -9.86 -6.09 -19.42
C LYS A 194 -10.55 -5.29 -20.53
N ASN A 195 -11.00 -5.98 -21.57
CA ASN A 195 -11.61 -5.37 -22.75
C ASN A 195 -13.11 -5.69 -22.83
N LYS A 196 -13.89 -4.76 -23.37
CA LYS A 196 -15.27 -5.05 -23.79
C LYS A 196 -15.25 -6.21 -24.79
N GLY A 197 -15.88 -7.32 -24.45
CA GLY A 197 -15.82 -8.53 -25.27
C GLY A 197 -14.99 -9.67 -24.71
N GLU A 198 -14.33 -9.50 -23.55
CA GLU A 198 -13.74 -10.61 -22.80
C GLU A 198 -14.74 -11.26 -21.83
N THR A 199 -14.54 -12.55 -21.52
CA THR A 199 -15.36 -13.29 -20.56
C THR A 199 -14.97 -13.00 -19.13
N PHE A 200 -15.92 -13.15 -18.22
CA PHE A 200 -15.62 -13.17 -16.79
C PHE A 200 -14.75 -14.38 -16.45
N ARG A 201 -13.92 -14.22 -15.43
CA ARG A 201 -13.14 -15.31 -14.83
C ARG A 201 -13.66 -15.59 -13.43
N ILE A 202 -13.97 -16.85 -13.14
CA ILE A 202 -14.28 -17.29 -11.79
C ILE A 202 -12.94 -17.30 -11.02
N ILE A 203 -12.83 -16.39 -10.07
CA ILE A 203 -11.62 -16.25 -9.24
C ILE A 203 -11.77 -16.93 -7.90
N ASP A 204 -12.99 -17.06 -7.36
CA ASP A 204 -13.23 -17.85 -6.15
C ASP A 204 -14.69 -18.31 -5.95
N VAL A 205 -14.91 -19.18 -4.96
CA VAL A 205 -16.23 -19.65 -4.48
C VAL A 205 -16.34 -19.59 -2.95
N GLU A 206 -17.40 -18.97 -2.46
CA GLU A 206 -17.71 -18.82 -1.04
C GLU A 206 -19.00 -19.59 -0.67
N ALA A 207 -19.06 -20.11 0.56
CA ALA A 207 -20.24 -20.80 1.08
C ALA A 207 -21.38 -19.82 1.43
N GLY A 208 -22.61 -20.15 1.03
CA GLY A 208 -23.81 -19.36 1.31
C GLY A 208 -23.91 -18.07 0.48
N ASN A 209 -24.77 -17.15 0.90
CA ASN A 209 -24.96 -15.85 0.24
C ASN A 209 -24.10 -14.76 0.88
N THR A 210 -23.05 -14.34 0.18
CA THR A 210 -22.08 -13.34 0.65
C THR A 210 -22.04 -12.10 -0.24
N THR A 211 -22.98 -11.98 -1.18
CA THR A 211 -23.04 -10.90 -2.19
C THR A 211 -22.98 -9.49 -1.60
N LYS A 212 -23.48 -9.29 -0.38
CA LYS A 212 -23.43 -7.99 0.33
C LYS A 212 -22.03 -7.60 0.81
N ARG A 213 -21.10 -8.55 0.95
CA ARG A 213 -19.72 -8.31 1.42
C ARG A 213 -18.79 -8.31 0.22
N LEU A 214 -18.66 -7.17 -0.43
CA LEU A 214 -17.78 -7.00 -1.57
C LEU A 214 -17.04 -5.67 -1.46
N TYR A 215 -15.78 -5.74 -1.04
CA TYR A 215 -14.98 -4.55 -0.79
C TYR A 215 -13.77 -4.47 -1.71
N GLY A 216 -13.37 -3.24 -2.02
CA GLY A 216 -12.13 -2.92 -2.71
C GLY A 216 -11.30 -1.98 -1.85
N LEU A 217 -9.98 -2.00 -2.04
CA LEU A 217 -9.06 -1.11 -1.35
C LEU A 217 -8.30 -0.28 -2.38
N ALA A 218 -8.42 1.03 -2.28
CA ALA A 218 -7.59 1.98 -3.03
C ALA A 218 -6.40 2.38 -2.15
N VAL A 219 -5.18 2.24 -2.66
CA VAL A 219 -3.94 2.52 -1.93
C VAL A 219 -3.13 3.57 -2.68
N ASP A 220 -2.78 4.66 -1.99
CA ASP A 220 -1.77 5.62 -2.43
C ASP A 220 -0.45 5.31 -1.72
N ILE A 221 0.59 5.02 -2.50
CA ILE A 221 1.92 4.63 -2.04
C ILE A 221 2.85 5.82 -2.26
N GLY A 222 2.80 6.75 -1.31
CA GLY A 222 3.72 7.87 -1.26
C GLY A 222 5.10 7.46 -0.74
N THR A 223 6.09 8.28 -1.04
CA THR A 223 7.46 8.08 -0.52
C THR A 223 7.47 8.17 1.01
N THR A 224 6.75 9.13 1.60
CA THR A 224 6.70 9.33 3.07
C THR A 224 5.54 8.61 3.73
N THR A 225 4.37 8.60 3.08
CA THR A 225 3.10 8.13 3.66
C THR A 225 2.43 7.19 2.69
N CYS A 226 1.88 6.09 3.20
CA CYS A 226 0.93 5.26 2.47
C CYS A 226 -0.48 5.52 3.03
N SER A 227 -1.46 5.65 2.15
CA SER A 227 -2.87 5.85 2.51
C SER A 227 -3.73 4.78 1.86
N GLY A 228 -4.70 4.25 2.59
CA GLY A 228 -5.65 3.26 2.11
C GLY A 228 -7.08 3.68 2.38
N VAL A 229 -7.94 3.48 1.38
CA VAL A 229 -9.36 3.77 1.44
C VAL A 229 -10.14 2.51 1.06
N LEU A 230 -11.00 2.06 1.98
CA LEU A 230 -11.89 0.93 1.76
C LEU A 230 -13.17 1.43 1.09
N VAL A 231 -13.55 0.77 -0.01
CA VAL A 231 -14.72 1.08 -0.81
C VAL A 231 -15.65 -0.13 -0.84
N ASP A 232 -16.93 0.08 -0.58
CA ASP A 232 -17.97 -0.91 -0.88
C ASP A 232 -18.22 -0.92 -2.39
N LEU A 233 -17.85 -2.01 -3.06
CA LEU A 233 -17.95 -2.11 -4.52
C LEU A 233 -19.39 -2.29 -5.01
N ASN A 234 -20.33 -2.64 -4.13
CA ASN A 234 -21.75 -2.68 -4.51
C ASN A 234 -22.35 -1.27 -4.62
N THR A 235 -21.84 -0.32 -3.82
CA THR A 235 -22.42 1.03 -3.71
C THR A 235 -21.49 2.14 -4.19
N GLY A 236 -20.21 1.85 -4.40
CA GLY A 236 -19.16 2.83 -4.72
C GLY A 236 -18.76 3.73 -3.55
N LYS A 237 -19.30 3.51 -2.34
CA LYS A 237 -19.06 4.39 -1.20
C LYS A 237 -17.77 4.06 -0.49
N ILE A 238 -17.03 5.12 -0.12
CA ILE A 238 -15.93 5.02 0.84
C ILE A 238 -16.53 4.74 2.22
N ILE A 239 -16.07 3.67 2.86
CA ILE A 239 -16.60 3.20 4.15
C ILE A 239 -15.57 3.26 5.28
N ALA A 240 -14.27 3.25 4.96
CA ALA A 240 -13.20 3.43 5.94
C ALA A 240 -11.93 3.96 5.28
N GLU A 241 -11.06 4.54 6.10
CA GLU A 241 -9.72 4.97 5.71
C GLU A 241 -8.71 4.67 6.83
N ALA A 242 -7.48 4.43 6.41
CA ALA A 242 -6.30 4.37 7.29
C ALA A 242 -5.07 4.86 6.53
N SER A 243 -4.11 5.37 7.26
CA SER A 243 -2.84 5.80 6.69
C SER A 243 -1.72 5.56 7.68
N GLY A 244 -0.51 5.39 7.16
CA GLY A 244 0.68 5.14 7.93
C GLY A 244 1.92 5.67 7.23
N TYR A 245 3.01 5.81 7.98
CA TYR A 245 4.29 6.11 7.35
C TYR A 245 4.73 4.94 6.48
N ASN A 246 5.36 5.26 5.35
CA ASN A 246 5.98 4.24 4.52
C ASN A 246 7.21 3.69 5.25
N GLY A 247 7.15 2.43 5.67
CA GLY A 247 8.22 1.77 6.44
C GLY A 247 9.58 1.75 5.72
N GLN A 248 9.60 1.96 4.41
CA GLN A 248 10.83 2.13 3.62
C GLN A 248 11.65 3.37 4.01
N ILE A 249 11.09 4.29 4.80
CA ILE A 249 11.80 5.47 5.31
C ILE A 249 13.06 5.10 6.10
N SER A 250 13.05 3.94 6.76
CA SER A 250 14.21 3.36 7.46
C SER A 250 15.41 3.07 6.54
N PHE A 251 15.19 2.96 5.24
CA PHE A 251 16.21 2.67 4.23
C PHE A 251 16.52 3.85 3.30
N GLY A 252 15.77 4.96 3.42
CA GLY A 252 15.93 6.14 2.60
C GLY A 252 14.71 7.07 2.65
N GLU A 253 14.95 8.36 2.84
CA GLU A 253 13.88 9.37 2.89
C GLU A 253 13.29 9.71 1.52
N ASP A 254 14.06 9.53 0.45
CA ASP A 254 13.66 9.85 -0.91
C ASP A 254 13.77 8.64 -1.84
N VAL A 255 13.31 8.80 -3.07
CA VAL A 255 13.33 7.72 -4.06
C VAL A 255 14.75 7.34 -4.48
N ILE A 256 15.71 8.27 -4.51
CA ILE A 256 17.08 8.01 -4.99
C ILE A 256 17.87 7.18 -3.99
N SER A 257 17.81 7.55 -2.71
CA SER A 257 18.42 6.82 -1.60
C SER A 257 17.88 5.38 -1.53
N ARG A 258 16.57 5.19 -1.75
CA ARG A 258 15.97 3.84 -1.84
C ARG A 258 16.47 3.05 -3.04
N ILE A 259 16.64 3.67 -4.21
CA ILE A 259 17.25 2.97 -5.36
C ILE A 259 18.67 2.52 -5.04
N ILE A 260 19.47 3.39 -4.40
CA ILE A 260 20.84 3.05 -3.99
C ILE A 260 20.83 1.90 -2.98
N TYR A 261 19.92 1.92 -2.00
CA TYR A 261 19.77 0.84 -1.03
C TYR A 261 19.34 -0.48 -1.69
N ALA A 262 18.41 -0.42 -2.65
CA ALA A 262 17.93 -1.60 -3.37
C ALA A 262 19.04 -2.38 -4.09
N ALA A 263 20.11 -1.68 -4.53
CA ALA A 263 21.26 -2.28 -5.18
C ALA A 263 22.19 -3.06 -4.23
N ARG A 264 22.02 -2.93 -2.91
CA ARG A 264 22.77 -3.72 -1.92
C ARG A 264 22.26 -5.17 -1.90
N PRO A 265 23.09 -6.16 -1.54
CA PRO A 265 22.63 -7.54 -1.36
C PRO A 265 21.43 -7.62 -0.40
N GLY A 266 20.31 -8.15 -0.88
CA GLY A 266 19.05 -8.25 -0.11
C GLY A 266 18.26 -6.93 0.04
N GLY A 267 18.80 -5.78 -0.40
CA GLY A 267 18.20 -4.46 -0.20
C GLY A 267 16.85 -4.30 -0.90
N LEU A 268 16.73 -4.79 -2.13
CA LEU A 268 15.46 -4.76 -2.88
C LEU A 268 14.34 -5.51 -2.15
N LYS A 269 14.64 -6.70 -1.64
CA LYS A 269 13.65 -7.52 -0.92
C LYS A 269 13.26 -6.86 0.40
N ALA A 270 14.21 -6.30 1.14
CA ALA A 270 13.92 -5.56 2.37
C ALA A 270 13.01 -4.34 2.13
N LEU A 271 13.25 -3.57 1.06
CA LEU A 271 12.39 -2.45 0.65
C LEU A 271 10.99 -2.93 0.24
N GLN A 272 10.90 -4.02 -0.52
CA GLN A 272 9.62 -4.62 -0.90
C GLN A 272 8.85 -5.05 0.36
N ASP A 273 9.48 -5.78 1.26
CA ASP A 273 8.85 -6.29 2.47
C ASP A 273 8.33 -5.14 3.35
N LYS A 274 9.07 -4.03 3.46
CA LYS A 274 8.60 -2.86 4.23
C LYS A 274 7.39 -2.15 3.63
N VAL A 275 7.30 -2.01 2.31
CA VAL A 275 6.09 -1.41 1.72
C VAL A 275 4.90 -2.36 1.84
N ILE A 276 5.11 -3.67 1.73
CA ILE A 276 4.05 -4.68 1.92
C ILE A 276 3.58 -4.72 3.37
N GLU A 277 4.49 -4.70 4.34
CA GLU A 277 4.18 -4.59 5.77
C GLU A 277 3.36 -3.32 6.08
N THR A 278 3.71 -2.20 5.45
CA THR A 278 2.96 -0.95 5.57
C THR A 278 1.53 -1.10 5.03
N ILE A 279 1.36 -1.68 3.85
CA ILE A 279 0.04 -1.94 3.25
C ILE A 279 -0.77 -2.90 4.12
N ASN A 280 -0.15 -3.95 4.65
CA ASN A 280 -0.80 -4.91 5.53
C ASN A 280 -1.28 -4.26 6.84
N THR A 281 -0.47 -3.36 7.41
CA THR A 281 -0.88 -2.60 8.61
C THR A 281 -2.12 -1.75 8.32
N ILE A 282 -2.15 -1.08 7.16
CA ILE A 282 -3.32 -0.30 6.71
C ILE A 282 -4.56 -1.19 6.55
N ILE A 283 -4.40 -2.37 5.94
CA ILE A 283 -5.48 -3.35 5.79
C ILE A 283 -5.99 -3.80 7.16
N ASP A 284 -5.10 -4.20 8.06
CA ASP A 284 -5.44 -4.70 9.38
C ASP A 284 -6.17 -3.63 10.20
N ASP A 285 -5.73 -2.38 10.13
CA ASP A 285 -6.39 -1.25 10.81
C ASP A 285 -7.80 -1.00 10.27
N ILE A 286 -7.98 -1.06 8.94
CA ILE A 286 -9.29 -0.95 8.29
C ILE A 286 -10.20 -2.12 8.71
N CYS A 287 -9.69 -3.35 8.63
CA CYS A 287 -10.43 -4.56 8.98
C CYS A 287 -10.87 -4.56 10.45
N ARG A 288 -10.00 -4.11 11.37
CA ARG A 288 -10.33 -3.94 12.79
C ARG A 288 -11.42 -2.90 13.01
N LYS A 289 -11.34 -1.74 12.35
CA LYS A 289 -12.36 -0.66 12.47
C LYS A 289 -13.72 -1.11 11.95
N MET A 290 -13.75 -1.84 10.84
CA MET A 290 -14.98 -2.26 10.17
C MET A 290 -15.51 -3.62 10.63
N ILE A 291 -14.74 -4.35 11.44
CA ILE A 291 -15.05 -5.72 11.88
C ILE A 291 -15.30 -6.63 10.66
N ILE A 292 -14.38 -6.59 9.70
CA ILE A 292 -14.40 -7.44 8.49
C ILE A 292 -13.12 -8.26 8.40
N SER A 293 -13.13 -9.30 7.58
CA SER A 293 -11.93 -10.09 7.27
C SER A 293 -11.13 -9.45 6.14
N PRO A 294 -9.78 -9.53 6.14
CA PRO A 294 -8.98 -9.22 4.96
C PRO A 294 -9.40 -10.00 3.71
N SER A 295 -9.98 -11.19 3.90
CA SER A 295 -10.56 -12.00 2.81
C SER A 295 -11.82 -11.40 2.18
N ASP A 296 -12.50 -10.45 2.85
CA ASP A 296 -13.65 -9.76 2.26
C ASP A 296 -13.21 -8.68 1.24
N ILE A 297 -11.93 -8.28 1.25
CA ILE A 297 -11.37 -7.36 0.26
C ILE A 297 -11.01 -8.15 -1.00
N SER A 298 -11.75 -7.90 -2.07
CA SER A 298 -11.72 -8.70 -3.31
C SER A 298 -10.85 -8.08 -4.41
N TYR A 299 -10.48 -6.81 -4.28
CA TYR A 299 -9.67 -6.10 -5.27
C TYR A 299 -8.85 -4.97 -4.62
N ILE A 300 -7.57 -4.85 -4.97
CA ILE A 300 -6.74 -3.67 -4.65
C ILE A 300 -6.42 -2.92 -5.92
N MET A 301 -6.56 -1.60 -5.83
CA MET A 301 -5.99 -0.66 -6.76
C MET A 301 -4.93 0.16 -6.04
N ALA A 302 -3.71 0.20 -6.55
CA ALA A 302 -2.63 0.98 -5.97
C ALA A 302 -2.08 2.00 -6.97
N ALA A 303 -1.74 3.18 -6.47
CA ALA A 303 -1.07 4.25 -7.21
C ALA A 303 0.15 4.70 -6.42
N GLY A 304 1.19 5.15 -7.11
CA GLY A 304 2.42 5.62 -6.51
C GLY A 304 3.39 6.00 -7.61
N ASN A 305 4.43 6.77 -7.26
CA ASN A 305 5.46 7.09 -8.24
C ASN A 305 6.14 5.82 -8.78
N THR A 306 6.85 5.96 -9.90
CA THR A 306 7.44 4.83 -10.63
C THR A 306 8.34 3.96 -9.74
N VAL A 307 9.14 4.58 -8.87
CA VAL A 307 10.03 3.85 -7.95
C VAL A 307 9.22 3.07 -6.92
N MET A 308 8.20 3.68 -6.31
CA MET A 308 7.33 2.99 -5.34
C MET A 308 6.63 1.78 -5.95
N SER A 309 6.14 1.92 -7.19
CA SER A 309 5.51 0.83 -7.93
C SER A 309 6.49 -0.32 -8.24
N HIS A 310 7.74 0.00 -8.60
CA HIS A 310 8.79 -1.01 -8.81
C HIS A 310 9.13 -1.75 -7.52
N LEU A 311 9.33 -1.01 -6.42
CA LEU A 311 9.67 -1.60 -5.13
C LEU A 311 8.56 -2.51 -4.59
N LEU A 312 7.28 -2.14 -4.76
CA LEU A 312 6.15 -3.01 -4.37
C LEU A 312 6.19 -4.36 -5.10
N LEU A 313 6.47 -4.34 -6.40
CA LEU A 313 6.55 -5.55 -7.22
C LEU A 313 7.90 -6.28 -7.10
N GLY A 314 8.86 -5.74 -6.35
CA GLY A 314 10.22 -6.30 -6.27
C GLY A 314 10.98 -6.23 -7.59
N LEU A 315 10.70 -5.21 -8.40
CA LEU A 315 11.41 -4.92 -9.64
C LEU A 315 12.64 -4.07 -9.35
N ASP A 316 13.77 -4.38 -10.00
CA ASP A 316 15.02 -3.64 -9.84
C ASP A 316 14.87 -2.19 -10.34
N PRO A 317 14.96 -1.18 -9.47
CA PRO A 317 14.75 0.21 -9.86
C PRO A 317 16.06 0.92 -10.29
N LYS A 318 17.20 0.21 -10.36
CA LYS A 318 18.53 0.80 -10.60
C LYS A 318 18.56 1.79 -11.76
N TYR A 319 18.03 1.40 -12.92
CA TYR A 319 18.14 2.18 -14.15
C TYR A 319 17.17 3.36 -14.25
N ILE A 320 16.27 3.52 -13.27
CA ILE A 320 15.37 4.68 -13.18
C ILE A 320 16.18 5.97 -12.95
N ARG A 321 17.26 5.89 -12.13
CA ARG A 321 18.12 7.03 -11.82
C ARG A 321 19.35 7.19 -12.73
N GLU A 322 19.68 6.17 -13.52
CA GLU A 322 20.85 6.21 -14.40
C GLU A 322 20.43 6.65 -15.79
N SER A 323 21.18 7.59 -16.39
CA SER A 323 20.92 8.05 -17.76
C SER A 323 20.89 6.84 -18.72
N PRO A 324 19.86 6.72 -19.59
CA PRO A 324 18.86 7.73 -19.96
C PRO A 324 17.53 7.68 -19.17
N TYR A 325 17.56 7.26 -17.90
CA TYR A 325 16.46 7.24 -16.93
C TYR A 325 15.29 6.37 -17.37
N VAL A 326 15.54 5.07 -17.52
CA VAL A 326 14.57 4.13 -18.11
C VAL A 326 14.06 3.17 -17.05
N PRO A 327 12.73 3.15 -16.75
CA PRO A 327 12.14 2.16 -15.87
C PRO A 327 12.06 0.79 -16.54
N SER A 328 11.99 -0.28 -15.74
CA SER A 328 11.86 -1.65 -16.26
C SER A 328 10.55 -1.84 -17.02
N VAL A 329 9.45 -1.31 -16.47
CA VAL A 329 8.13 -1.29 -17.08
C VAL A 329 7.37 -0.02 -16.68
N SER A 330 6.46 0.42 -17.55
CA SER A 330 5.52 1.51 -17.28
C SER A 330 4.09 1.02 -17.16
N GLN A 331 3.80 -0.19 -17.63
CA GLN A 331 2.52 -0.87 -17.50
C GLN A 331 2.72 -2.15 -16.71
N PHE A 332 1.94 -2.33 -15.64
CA PHE A 332 2.07 -3.46 -14.74
C PHE A 332 1.03 -4.54 -15.05
N PRO A 333 1.38 -5.84 -14.89
CA PRO A 333 0.41 -6.91 -15.00
C PRO A 333 -0.55 -6.91 -13.80
N LEU A 334 -1.77 -7.38 -14.04
CA LEU A 334 -2.70 -7.67 -12.96
C LEU A 334 -2.16 -8.84 -12.12
N THR A 335 -1.76 -8.55 -10.88
CA THR A 335 -0.96 -9.48 -10.07
C THR A 335 -1.81 -10.07 -8.94
N LYS A 336 -1.52 -11.29 -8.48
CA LYS A 336 -2.13 -11.84 -7.25
C LYS A 336 -1.54 -11.12 -6.04
N ALA A 337 -2.37 -10.41 -5.29
CA ALA A 337 -1.90 -9.66 -4.12
C ALA A 337 -1.26 -10.59 -3.06
N ALA A 338 -1.89 -11.75 -2.83
CA ALA A 338 -1.37 -12.77 -1.91
C ALA A 338 0.04 -13.29 -2.32
N GLY A 339 0.35 -13.32 -3.62
CA GLY A 339 1.67 -13.74 -4.11
C GLY A 339 2.80 -12.77 -3.75
N LEU A 340 2.46 -11.53 -3.39
CA LEU A 340 3.41 -10.54 -2.87
C LEU A 340 3.56 -10.64 -1.33
N GLY A 341 2.59 -11.26 -0.64
CA GLY A 341 2.50 -11.24 0.82
C GLY A 341 1.52 -10.21 1.37
N ILE A 342 0.67 -9.62 0.51
CA ILE A 342 -0.40 -8.72 0.96
C ILE A 342 -1.51 -9.54 1.65
N HIS A 343 -1.92 -9.12 2.84
CA HIS A 343 -3.01 -9.72 3.62
C HIS A 343 -4.34 -9.48 2.92
N ALA A 344 -4.77 -10.43 2.10
CA ALA A 344 -6.00 -10.30 1.35
C ALA A 344 -6.57 -11.67 0.99
N HIS A 345 -7.74 -11.66 0.35
CA HIS A 345 -8.27 -12.84 -0.30
C HIS A 345 -7.21 -13.50 -1.22
N PRO A 346 -7.00 -14.84 -1.20
CA PRO A 346 -5.96 -15.50 -2.00
C PRO A 346 -6.06 -15.23 -3.51
N SER A 347 -7.29 -15.06 -4.01
CA SER A 347 -7.59 -14.74 -5.40
C SER A 347 -7.64 -13.23 -5.70
N MET A 348 -7.37 -12.38 -4.71
CA MET A 348 -7.41 -10.93 -4.88
C MET A 348 -6.39 -10.46 -5.91
N ARG A 349 -6.83 -9.51 -6.74
CA ARG A 349 -5.99 -8.86 -7.73
C ARG A 349 -5.49 -7.50 -7.23
N LEU A 350 -4.21 -7.25 -7.46
CA LEU A 350 -3.57 -5.95 -7.38
C LEU A 350 -3.48 -5.36 -8.79
N PHE A 351 -4.18 -4.25 -8.99
CA PHE A 351 -3.99 -3.36 -10.13
C PHE A 351 -3.09 -2.20 -9.72
N LEU A 352 -2.01 -1.96 -10.46
CA LEU A 352 -1.16 -0.80 -10.29
C LEU A 352 -1.40 0.20 -11.42
N TYR A 353 -1.59 1.47 -11.05
CA TYR A 353 -1.70 2.54 -12.04
C TYR A 353 -0.45 2.59 -12.93
N PRO A 354 -0.63 2.75 -14.26
CA PRO A 354 0.50 2.84 -15.17
C PRO A 354 1.32 4.11 -14.89
N CYS A 355 2.62 4.00 -15.07
CA CYS A 355 3.56 5.11 -14.98
C CYS A 355 3.83 5.68 -16.38
N ILE A 356 4.29 6.93 -16.46
CA ILE A 356 4.65 7.59 -17.74
C ILE A 356 6.16 7.56 -17.96
N ALA A 357 6.93 7.89 -16.92
CA ALA A 357 8.38 8.01 -16.98
C ALA A 357 9.01 7.71 -15.61
N SER A 358 10.33 7.82 -15.51
CA SER A 358 11.06 7.56 -14.25
C SER A 358 10.60 8.39 -13.05
N TYR A 359 10.20 9.65 -13.28
CA TYR A 359 9.78 10.58 -12.22
C TYR A 359 8.32 11.04 -12.37
N VAL A 360 7.55 10.43 -13.28
CA VAL A 360 6.10 10.67 -13.43
C VAL A 360 5.41 9.32 -13.39
N GLY A 361 4.87 8.98 -12.21
CA GLY A 361 4.33 7.65 -11.95
C GLY A 361 2.81 7.58 -11.96
N GLY A 362 2.31 6.47 -11.42
CA GLY A 362 0.89 6.14 -11.40
C GLY A 362 0.07 7.00 -10.44
N ASP A 363 0.70 7.60 -9.44
CA ASP A 363 0.14 8.64 -8.56
C ASP A 363 -0.37 9.84 -9.37
N ILE A 364 0.49 10.40 -10.23
CA ILE A 364 0.13 11.53 -11.09
C ILE A 364 -0.94 11.13 -12.11
N VAL A 365 -0.81 9.94 -12.73
CA VAL A 365 -1.81 9.43 -13.67
C VAL A 365 -3.17 9.25 -12.99
N ALA A 366 -3.19 8.74 -11.76
CA ALA A 366 -4.41 8.59 -10.98
C ALA A 366 -5.06 9.95 -10.65
N GLY A 367 -4.27 10.96 -10.28
CA GLY A 367 -4.76 12.32 -10.04
C GLY A 367 -5.37 12.94 -11.30
N VAL A 368 -4.65 12.89 -12.42
CA VAL A 368 -5.14 13.37 -13.73
C VAL A 368 -6.41 12.65 -14.17
N HIS A 369 -6.48 11.33 -13.96
CA HIS A 369 -7.66 10.53 -14.26
C HIS A 369 -8.85 10.92 -13.37
N ALA A 370 -8.63 11.08 -12.07
CA ALA A 370 -9.67 11.46 -11.11
C ALA A 370 -10.24 12.85 -11.38
N CYS A 371 -9.41 13.81 -11.81
CA CYS A 371 -9.84 15.16 -12.19
C CYS A 371 -10.47 15.23 -13.59
N GLN A 372 -10.59 14.11 -14.31
CA GLN A 372 -11.14 14.02 -15.66
C GLN A 372 -10.50 15.00 -16.66
N MET A 373 -9.22 15.37 -16.46
CA MET A 373 -8.55 16.39 -17.27
C MET A 373 -8.51 16.00 -18.75
N ALA A 374 -8.35 14.70 -19.05
CA ALA A 374 -8.35 14.18 -20.42
C ALA A 374 -9.71 14.27 -21.13
N LYS A 375 -10.81 14.55 -20.41
CA LYS A 375 -12.15 14.76 -20.97
C LYS A 375 -12.51 16.24 -21.11
N SER A 376 -11.68 17.15 -20.63
CA SER A 376 -11.89 18.59 -20.72
C SER A 376 -11.11 19.17 -21.89
N GLU A 377 -11.72 20.10 -22.62
CA GLU A 377 -11.03 20.90 -23.64
C GLU A 377 -10.26 22.09 -23.03
N GLU A 378 -10.53 22.43 -21.76
CA GLU A 378 -9.91 23.54 -21.05
C GLU A 378 -8.45 23.25 -20.66
N VAL A 379 -7.58 24.24 -20.87
CA VAL A 379 -6.18 24.16 -20.42
C VAL A 379 -6.14 24.11 -18.90
N SER A 380 -5.62 23.01 -18.37
CA SER A 380 -5.64 22.71 -16.94
C SER A 380 -4.22 22.52 -16.41
N LEU A 381 -3.94 23.07 -15.22
CA LEU A 381 -2.68 22.87 -14.50
C LEU A 381 -2.94 22.01 -13.26
N PHE A 382 -2.41 20.79 -13.25
CA PHE A 382 -2.42 19.89 -12.09
C PHE A 382 -1.07 19.95 -11.39
N ILE A 383 -1.08 20.26 -10.09
CA ILE A 383 0.11 20.32 -9.25
C ILE A 383 -0.12 19.38 -8.07
N ASP A 384 0.63 18.29 -8.05
CA ASP A 384 0.73 17.42 -6.89
C ASP A 384 1.90 17.88 -6.02
N ILE A 385 1.62 18.27 -4.79
CA ILE A 385 2.63 18.77 -3.85
C ILE A 385 2.89 17.69 -2.81
N GLY A 386 4.02 17.01 -2.97
CA GLY A 386 4.44 15.90 -2.13
C GLY A 386 5.94 15.89 -1.89
N THR A 387 6.50 14.74 -1.50
CA THR A 387 7.95 14.60 -1.28
C THR A 387 8.76 14.88 -2.56
N ASN A 388 8.16 14.66 -3.73
CA ASN A 388 8.81 14.78 -5.04
C ASN A 388 8.19 15.87 -5.94
N GLY A 389 7.37 16.78 -5.39
CA GLY A 389 6.60 17.79 -6.15
C GLY A 389 6.82 19.21 -5.67
#